data_AF-A0A1C6JQI4-F1
#
_entry.id   AF-A0A1C6JQI4-F1
#
_cell.length_a   1.000
_cell.length_b   1.000
_cell.length_c   1.000
_cell.angle_alpha   90.00
_cell.angle_beta   90.00
_cell.angle_gamma   90.00
#
_symmetry.space_group_name_H-M   'P 1'
#
loop_
_entity.id
_entity.type
_entity.pdbx_description
1 polymer ?
#
loop_
_entity_poly.entity_id
_entity_poly.type
_entity_poly.pdbx_seq_one_letter_code
_entity_poly.pdbx_strand_id
1 'polypeptide(L)'
;MADSDFDYFAGGELGQPTGKDKDQRDIYEILEEKGYTVTRDKDEILSLDNESGKVYAINPELVGGAMEYSIDMDEDSLKLSDLVSTGINVLDNEEGFFMMVESGKVDWAGHANDAMSNIQDVVAFDEAISEAVKFYNEHPDETLIIVTGDHETGGMTLGQATTGYDTAFDLLSNQKMSYEAFDEVLKTYLEANPNASFDDTFSLVTENFGLLKEGEDNNLLVLTEYELNKVKAAYEETLKPAEKRATGEEATILYGGYEPLTVTLTHILNNKAGIGWTSYSHTGLPVPVYAIGAGAEEFNGFYDNNFFLQT
;
A
#
# COMPACT_ATOMS: atom_id res chain seq x y z
N MET A 1 -11.20 -4.70 -20.83
CA MET A 1 -11.37 -3.37 -20.23
C MET A 1 -12.18 -2.46 -21.13
N ALA A 2 -11.67 -2.03 -22.29
CA ALA A 2 -12.43 -1.16 -23.20
C ALA A 2 -13.78 -1.76 -23.69
N ASP A 3 -13.91 -3.08 -23.71
CA ASP A 3 -15.18 -3.78 -24.02
C ASP A 3 -16.09 -4.05 -22.81
N SER A 4 -15.66 -3.71 -21.59
CA SER A 4 -16.45 -4.00 -20.37
C SER A 4 -17.62 -3.05 -20.15
N ASP A 5 -17.62 -1.92 -20.86
CA ASP A 5 -18.66 -0.89 -20.81
C ASP A 5 -18.77 -0.13 -19.48
N PHE A 6 -17.89 -0.36 -18.50
CA PHE A 6 -17.85 0.43 -17.26
C PHE A 6 -17.58 1.91 -17.55
N ASP A 7 -18.29 2.79 -16.85
CA ASP A 7 -18.24 4.23 -17.09
C ASP A 7 -17.07 4.93 -16.40
N TYR A 8 -16.48 4.32 -15.36
CA TYR A 8 -15.40 4.92 -14.58
C TYR A 8 -14.28 3.92 -14.28
N PHE A 9 -13.06 4.29 -14.68
CA PHE A 9 -11.82 3.69 -14.20
C PHE A 9 -10.96 4.78 -13.59
N ALA A 10 -10.34 4.51 -12.44
CA ALA A 10 -9.36 5.42 -11.87
C ALA A 10 -8.29 4.70 -11.05
N GLY A 11 -7.09 5.28 -11.00
CA GLY A 11 -5.98 4.80 -10.19
C GLY A 11 -4.65 4.84 -10.94
N GLY A 12 -3.94 3.71 -10.97
CA GLY A 12 -2.67 3.57 -11.67
C GLY A 12 -2.78 3.49 -13.19
N GLU A 13 -1.63 3.30 -13.85
CA GLU A 13 -1.55 3.05 -15.28
C GLU A 13 -1.55 1.56 -15.60
N LEU A 14 -2.02 1.22 -16.80
CA LEU A 14 -1.98 -0.15 -17.31
C LEU A 14 -0.53 -0.53 -17.64
N GLY A 15 0.00 -1.55 -16.98
CA GLY A 15 1.42 -1.93 -17.10
C GLY A 15 1.87 -2.49 -18.46
N GLN A 16 0.94 -2.84 -19.35
CA GLN A 16 1.24 -3.31 -20.71
C GLN A 16 0.27 -2.69 -21.73
N PRO A 17 0.32 -1.36 -21.93
CA PRO A 17 -0.70 -0.65 -22.71
C PRO A 17 -0.68 -1.05 -24.19
N THR A 18 0.46 -1.52 -24.70
CA THR A 18 0.67 -2.03 -26.07
C THR A 18 0.96 -3.53 -26.11
N GLY A 19 0.55 -4.26 -25.06
CA GLY A 19 0.83 -5.68 -24.87
C GLY A 19 2.27 -5.96 -24.45
N LYS A 20 2.54 -7.21 -24.06
CA LYS A 20 3.84 -7.67 -23.54
C LYS A 20 5.00 -7.39 -24.50
N ASP A 21 4.78 -7.61 -25.80
CA ASP A 21 5.79 -7.49 -26.85
C ASP A 21 5.79 -6.10 -27.53
N LYS A 22 4.96 -5.15 -27.05
CA LYS A 22 4.78 -3.79 -27.58
C LYS A 22 4.39 -3.73 -29.06
N ASP A 23 3.68 -4.74 -29.53
CA ASP A 23 3.24 -4.91 -30.91
C ASP A 23 1.73 -4.75 -31.10
N GLN A 24 0.99 -4.48 -30.02
CA GLN A 24 -0.44 -4.24 -30.03
C GLN A 24 -0.75 -2.75 -30.06
N ARG A 25 -1.97 -2.39 -30.48
CA ARG A 25 -2.48 -1.03 -30.37
C ARG A 25 -2.51 -0.60 -28.91
N ASP A 26 -2.30 0.70 -28.68
CA ASP A 26 -2.37 1.26 -27.34
C ASP A 26 -3.81 1.20 -26.80
N ILE A 27 -3.97 0.64 -25.60
CA ILE A 27 -5.27 0.52 -24.93
C ILE A 27 -5.93 1.89 -24.66
N TYR A 28 -5.15 2.95 -24.43
CA TYR A 28 -5.70 4.29 -24.21
C TYR A 28 -6.28 4.86 -25.50
N GLU A 29 -5.65 4.63 -26.66
CA GLU A 29 -6.24 4.99 -27.97
C GLU A 29 -7.56 4.23 -28.20
N ILE A 30 -7.62 2.95 -27.80
CA ILE A 30 -8.83 2.13 -27.92
C ILE A 30 -9.95 2.64 -26.99
N LEU A 31 -9.59 3.10 -25.78
CA LEU A 31 -10.53 3.71 -24.83
C LEU A 31 -11.08 5.03 -25.40
N GLU A 32 -10.22 5.91 -25.92
CA GLU A 32 -10.64 7.17 -26.55
C GLU A 32 -11.57 6.92 -27.75
N GLU A 33 -11.26 5.94 -28.61
CA GLU A 33 -12.13 5.53 -29.73
C GLU A 33 -13.52 5.04 -29.29
N LYS A 34 -13.62 4.54 -28.04
CA LYS A 34 -14.87 4.13 -27.42
C LYS A 34 -15.55 5.22 -26.60
N GLY A 35 -15.05 6.44 -26.67
CA GLY A 35 -15.64 7.61 -26.03
C GLY A 35 -15.26 7.79 -24.57
N TYR A 36 -14.16 7.17 -24.11
CA TYR A 36 -13.60 7.49 -22.81
C TYR A 36 -12.78 8.78 -22.88
N THR A 37 -13.00 9.66 -21.92
CA THR A 37 -12.06 10.72 -21.54
C THR A 37 -10.92 10.06 -20.78
N VAL A 38 -9.72 10.06 -21.36
CA VAL A 38 -8.50 9.57 -20.70
C VAL A 38 -7.70 10.78 -20.23
N THR A 39 -7.53 10.96 -18.92
CA THR A 39 -6.81 12.11 -18.37
C THR A 39 -5.84 11.70 -17.27
N ARG A 40 -4.78 12.50 -17.13
CA ARG A 40 -3.79 12.45 -16.04
C ARG A 40 -3.68 13.80 -15.31
N ASP A 41 -4.49 14.78 -15.70
CA ASP A 41 -4.43 16.10 -15.10
C ASP A 41 -5.24 16.11 -13.80
N LYS A 42 -4.60 16.45 -12.68
CA LYS A 42 -5.23 16.42 -11.35
C LYS A 42 -6.49 17.29 -11.30
N ASP A 43 -6.41 18.51 -11.83
CA ASP A 43 -7.51 19.47 -11.78
C ASP A 43 -8.67 19.00 -12.68
N GLU A 44 -8.36 18.43 -13.85
CA GLU A 44 -9.36 17.80 -14.71
C GLU A 44 -10.06 16.65 -13.97
N ILE A 45 -9.30 15.72 -13.36
CA ILE A 45 -9.83 14.57 -12.62
C ILE A 45 -10.78 15.02 -11.51
N LEU A 46 -10.40 16.03 -10.73
CA LEU A 46 -11.22 16.55 -9.63
C LEU A 46 -12.47 17.30 -10.11
N SER A 47 -12.52 17.68 -11.39
CA SER A 47 -13.67 18.35 -11.99
C SER A 47 -14.66 17.42 -12.70
N LEU A 48 -14.33 16.12 -12.83
CA LEU A 48 -15.18 15.15 -13.53
C LEU A 48 -16.49 14.89 -12.76
N ASP A 49 -17.55 14.73 -13.54
CA ASP A 49 -18.93 14.54 -13.08
C ASP A 49 -19.73 13.69 -14.09
N ASN A 50 -21.04 13.54 -13.87
CA ASN A 50 -21.92 12.75 -14.73
C ASN A 50 -22.12 13.34 -16.16
N GLU A 51 -21.68 14.57 -16.43
CA GLU A 51 -21.67 15.16 -17.79
C GLU A 51 -20.38 14.79 -18.55
N SER A 52 -19.38 14.26 -17.86
CA SER A 52 -18.06 13.94 -18.42
C SER A 52 -18.03 12.66 -19.28
N GLY A 53 -19.11 11.89 -19.26
CA GLY A 53 -19.21 10.62 -19.99
C GLY A 53 -18.32 9.53 -19.37
N LYS A 54 -17.80 8.63 -20.21
CA LYS A 54 -16.93 7.55 -19.73
C LYS A 54 -15.54 8.08 -19.43
N VAL A 55 -14.92 7.61 -18.35
CA VAL A 55 -13.67 8.14 -17.82
C VAL A 55 -12.63 7.04 -17.59
N TYR A 56 -11.39 7.33 -17.93
CA TYR A 56 -10.21 6.69 -17.38
C TYR A 56 -9.29 7.77 -16.77
N ALA A 57 -9.32 7.90 -15.44
CA ALA A 57 -8.51 8.86 -14.69
C ALA A 57 -7.21 8.21 -14.18
N ILE A 58 -6.07 8.65 -14.68
CA ILE A 58 -4.76 8.15 -14.28
C ILE A 58 -4.18 9.09 -13.24
N ASN A 59 -3.77 8.58 -12.08
CA ASN A 59 -3.08 9.39 -11.09
C ASN A 59 -1.80 9.98 -11.70
N PRO A 60 -1.54 11.30 -11.56
CA PRO A 60 -0.32 11.93 -12.08
C PRO A 60 0.96 11.43 -11.41
N GLU A 61 0.87 10.98 -10.17
CA GLU A 61 2.00 10.57 -9.33
C GLU A 61 1.97 9.04 -9.18
N LEU A 62 2.86 8.36 -9.91
CA LEU A 62 2.94 6.90 -9.94
C LEU A 62 4.36 6.41 -9.67
N VAL A 63 4.45 5.32 -8.90
CA VAL A 63 5.66 4.52 -8.68
C VAL A 63 5.41 3.11 -9.22
N GLY A 64 6.23 2.69 -10.19
CA GLY A 64 6.05 1.38 -10.85
C GLY A 64 4.72 1.23 -11.60
N GLY A 65 4.05 2.35 -11.91
CA GLY A 65 2.74 2.39 -12.55
C GLY A 65 1.54 2.28 -11.59
N ALA A 66 1.79 2.14 -10.28
CA ALA A 66 0.77 2.20 -9.23
C ALA A 66 0.82 3.56 -8.53
N MET A 67 -0.26 3.91 -7.83
CA MET A 67 -0.22 5.03 -6.87
C MET A 67 0.84 4.78 -5.80
N GLU A 68 1.36 5.85 -5.21
CA GLU A 68 2.33 5.78 -4.11
C GLU A 68 1.72 5.11 -2.86
N TYR A 69 2.56 4.70 -1.91
CA TYR A 69 2.06 4.35 -0.57
C TYR A 69 1.56 5.62 0.12
N SER A 70 0.51 5.53 0.94
CA SER A 70 -0.05 6.71 1.60
C SER A 70 0.96 7.46 2.49
N ILE A 71 2.00 6.79 3.01
CA ILE A 71 3.04 7.44 3.81
C ILE A 71 3.97 8.35 2.98
N ASP A 72 4.09 8.08 1.67
CA ASP A 72 4.98 8.81 0.78
C ASP A 72 4.28 9.99 0.08
N MET A 73 2.96 10.00 0.09
CA MET A 73 2.14 11.08 -0.46
C MET A 73 2.26 12.37 0.35
N ASP A 74 2.25 13.51 -0.33
CA ASP A 74 2.16 14.82 0.30
C ASP A 74 0.71 15.35 0.36
N GLU A 75 0.52 16.56 0.90
CA GLU A 75 -0.82 17.17 1.01
C GLU A 75 -1.47 17.49 -0.35
N ASP A 76 -0.66 17.67 -1.39
CA ASP A 76 -1.06 17.98 -2.75
C ASP A 76 -1.14 16.73 -3.65
N SER A 77 -0.80 15.53 -3.16
CA SER A 77 -1.01 14.29 -3.91
C SER A 77 -2.50 14.01 -4.17
N LEU A 78 -2.81 13.36 -5.30
CA LEU A 78 -4.17 12.88 -5.59
C LEU A 78 -4.41 11.55 -4.86
N LYS A 79 -5.35 11.52 -3.92
CA LYS A 79 -5.57 10.40 -3.00
C LYS A 79 -6.63 9.42 -3.51
N LEU A 80 -6.68 8.22 -2.90
CA LEU A 80 -7.73 7.25 -3.18
C LEU A 80 -9.13 7.83 -2.86
N SER A 81 -9.26 8.58 -1.77
CA SER A 81 -10.51 9.28 -1.39
C SER A 81 -10.98 10.25 -2.47
N ASP A 82 -10.07 10.97 -3.12
CA ASP A 82 -10.40 11.89 -4.21
C ASP A 82 -10.98 11.11 -5.41
N LEU A 83 -10.36 9.98 -5.76
CA LEU A 83 -10.85 9.11 -6.83
C LEU A 83 -12.21 8.47 -6.50
N VAL A 84 -12.47 8.12 -5.24
CA VAL A 84 -13.80 7.65 -4.81
C VAL A 84 -14.83 8.76 -4.94
N SER A 85 -14.52 9.97 -4.45
CA SER A 85 -15.43 11.12 -4.56
C SER A 85 -15.72 11.46 -6.02
N THR A 86 -14.70 11.49 -6.88
CA THR A 86 -14.86 11.71 -8.32
C THR A 86 -15.68 10.59 -8.96
N GLY A 87 -15.39 9.33 -8.64
CA GLY A 87 -16.14 8.18 -9.16
C GLY A 87 -17.62 8.25 -8.83
N ILE A 88 -17.98 8.61 -7.60
CA ILE A 88 -19.37 8.85 -7.20
C ILE A 88 -20.00 9.96 -8.05
N ASN A 89 -19.33 11.11 -8.21
CA ASN A 89 -19.85 12.22 -9.02
C ASN A 89 -20.07 11.85 -10.50
N VAL A 90 -19.19 11.02 -11.06
CA VAL A 90 -19.30 10.53 -12.45
C VAL A 90 -20.44 9.52 -12.60
N LEU A 91 -20.59 8.63 -11.62
CA LEU A 91 -21.51 7.50 -11.71
C LEU A 91 -22.93 7.81 -11.22
N ASP A 92 -23.14 8.85 -10.40
CA ASP A 92 -24.44 9.16 -9.80
C ASP A 92 -25.50 9.54 -10.86
N ASN A 93 -26.58 8.76 -10.90
CA ASN A 93 -27.66 8.86 -11.89
C ASN A 93 -28.96 8.19 -11.40
N GLU A 94 -30.08 8.44 -12.10
CA GLU A 94 -31.42 7.96 -11.71
C GLU A 94 -31.59 6.43 -11.70
N GLU A 95 -30.75 5.67 -12.42
CA GLU A 95 -30.78 4.20 -12.46
C GLU A 95 -29.86 3.56 -11.39
N GLY A 96 -29.12 4.38 -10.64
CA GLY A 96 -28.10 3.95 -9.68
C GLY A 96 -26.80 3.51 -10.35
N PHE A 97 -25.85 3.06 -9.54
CA PHE A 97 -24.55 2.60 -10.03
C PHE A 97 -23.94 1.49 -9.17
N PHE A 98 -22.93 0.83 -9.73
CA PHE A 98 -22.04 -0.07 -9.02
C PHE A 98 -20.63 0.49 -9.10
N MET A 99 -19.93 0.51 -7.97
CA MET A 99 -18.53 0.92 -7.89
C MET A 99 -17.75 -0.05 -7.01
N MET A 100 -16.59 -0.47 -7.50
CA MET A 100 -15.61 -1.25 -6.72
C MET A 100 -14.39 -0.37 -6.49
N VAL A 101 -13.96 -0.28 -5.23
CA VAL A 101 -12.81 0.51 -4.79
C VAL A 101 -11.83 -0.43 -4.10
N GLU A 102 -10.55 -0.30 -4.44
CA GLU A 102 -9.47 -1.13 -3.90
C GLU A 102 -8.38 -0.25 -3.27
N SER A 103 -8.00 -0.55 -2.02
CA SER A 103 -6.75 -0.06 -1.41
C SER A 103 -5.68 -1.16 -1.47
N GLY A 104 -5.08 -1.34 -2.64
CA GLY A 104 -4.22 -2.50 -2.92
C GLY A 104 -2.85 -2.46 -2.22
N LYS A 105 -2.38 -1.28 -1.80
CA LYS A 105 -1.07 -1.11 -1.16
C LYS A 105 -0.99 -1.71 0.25
N VAL A 106 -2.14 -1.95 0.90
CA VAL A 106 -2.20 -2.69 2.19
C VAL A 106 -1.56 -4.07 2.05
N ASP A 107 -1.88 -4.79 0.97
CA ASP A 107 -1.30 -6.10 0.67
C ASP A 107 0.22 -6.01 0.42
N TRP A 108 0.66 -5.05 -0.39
CA TRP A 108 2.07 -4.90 -0.73
C TRP A 108 2.93 -4.56 0.49
N ALA A 109 2.45 -3.67 1.35
CA ALA A 109 3.10 -3.36 2.63
C ALA A 109 3.10 -4.59 3.56
N GLY A 110 2.03 -5.38 3.56
CA GLY A 110 1.95 -6.65 4.29
C GLY A 110 2.99 -7.66 3.80
N HIS A 111 3.19 -7.76 2.48
CA HIS A 111 4.21 -8.62 1.90
C HIS A 111 5.62 -8.17 2.29
N ALA A 112 5.88 -6.86 2.39
CA ALA A 112 7.17 -6.31 2.82
C ALA A 112 7.38 -6.34 4.35
N ASN A 113 6.34 -6.72 5.11
CA ASN A 113 6.30 -6.60 6.57
C ASN A 113 6.56 -5.17 7.03
N ASP A 114 6.01 -4.18 6.31
CA ASP A 114 6.11 -2.76 6.62
C ASP A 114 4.87 -2.28 7.36
N ALA A 115 4.93 -2.29 8.70
CA ALA A 115 3.76 -2.01 9.53
C ALA A 115 3.33 -0.54 9.44
N MET A 116 4.26 0.41 9.35
CA MET A 116 3.90 1.81 9.28
C MET A 116 3.22 2.15 7.95
N SER A 117 3.76 1.68 6.82
CA SER A 117 3.09 1.83 5.52
C SER A 117 1.75 1.11 5.49
N ASN A 118 1.68 -0.13 5.97
CA ASN A 118 0.42 -0.89 6.02
C ASN A 118 -0.68 -0.15 6.81
N ILE A 119 -0.33 0.40 7.97
CA ILE A 119 -1.27 1.19 8.79
C ILE A 119 -1.71 2.46 8.05
N GLN A 120 -0.79 3.19 7.42
CA GLN A 120 -1.15 4.41 6.68
C GLN A 120 -2.07 4.10 5.49
N ASP A 121 -1.85 3.02 4.74
CA ASP A 121 -2.76 2.63 3.64
C ASP A 121 -4.12 2.11 4.13
N VAL A 122 -4.21 1.54 5.33
CA VAL A 122 -5.50 1.25 5.99
C VAL A 122 -6.21 2.54 6.37
N VAL A 123 -5.49 3.57 6.85
CA VAL A 123 -6.07 4.89 7.14
C VAL A 123 -6.55 5.56 5.85
N ALA A 124 -5.77 5.53 4.77
CA ALA A 124 -6.20 6.04 3.46
C ALA A 124 -7.42 5.29 2.90
N PHE A 125 -7.54 3.99 3.19
CA PHE A 125 -8.75 3.24 2.85
C PHE A 125 -9.98 3.68 3.66
N ASP A 126 -9.81 3.97 4.95
CA ASP A 126 -10.89 4.54 5.79
C ASP A 126 -11.34 5.93 5.30
N GLU A 127 -10.41 6.77 4.83
CA GLU A 127 -10.72 8.04 4.17
C GLU A 127 -11.55 7.82 2.88
N ALA A 128 -11.19 6.82 2.07
CA ALA A 128 -11.94 6.47 0.87
C ALA A 128 -13.34 5.91 1.19
N ILE A 129 -13.46 5.04 2.19
CA ILE A 129 -14.74 4.55 2.72
C ILE A 129 -15.60 5.72 3.22
N SER A 130 -14.98 6.72 3.85
CA SER A 130 -15.68 7.89 4.35
C SER A 130 -16.38 8.68 3.25
N GLU A 131 -15.83 8.76 2.03
CA GLU A 131 -16.51 9.37 0.89
C GLU A 131 -17.75 8.57 0.45
N ALA A 132 -17.64 7.24 0.39
CA ALA A 132 -18.80 6.38 0.12
C ALA A 132 -19.87 6.51 1.21
N VAL A 133 -19.47 6.60 2.49
CA VAL A 133 -20.38 6.80 3.62
C VAL A 133 -21.08 8.16 3.56
N LYS A 134 -20.43 9.22 3.06
CA LYS A 134 -21.11 10.52 2.82
C LYS A 134 -22.24 10.36 1.82
N PHE A 135 -22.00 9.68 0.69
CA PHE A 135 -23.05 9.38 -0.29
C PHE A 135 -24.18 8.55 0.32
N TYR A 136 -23.85 7.49 1.06
CA TYR A 136 -24.83 6.68 1.79
C TYR A 136 -25.70 7.51 2.75
N ASN A 137 -25.14 8.50 3.45
CA ASN A 137 -25.91 9.33 4.37
C ASN A 137 -26.93 10.23 3.65
N GLU A 138 -26.71 10.53 2.37
CA GLU A 138 -27.66 11.26 1.51
C GLU A 138 -28.69 10.30 0.89
N HIS A 139 -28.30 9.05 0.65
CA HIS A 139 -29.09 8.00 -0.03
C HIS A 139 -29.26 6.69 0.79
N PRO A 140 -29.68 6.73 2.07
CA PRO A 140 -29.54 5.60 2.99
C PRO A 140 -30.47 4.42 2.71
N ASP A 141 -31.60 4.66 2.05
CA ASP A 141 -32.62 3.65 1.76
C ASP A 141 -32.34 2.87 0.46
N GLU A 142 -31.40 3.34 -0.36
CA GLU A 142 -31.09 2.80 -1.69
C GLU A 142 -29.60 2.46 -1.91
N THR A 143 -28.73 2.80 -0.95
CA THR A 143 -27.30 2.51 -1.02
C THR A 143 -26.93 1.32 -0.15
N LEU A 144 -26.11 0.40 -0.69
CA LEU A 144 -25.43 -0.67 0.04
C LEU A 144 -23.92 -0.47 -0.08
N ILE A 145 -23.23 -0.39 1.07
CA ILE A 145 -21.77 -0.39 1.12
C ILE A 145 -21.32 -1.71 1.74
N ILE A 146 -20.37 -2.38 1.07
CA ILE A 146 -19.71 -3.59 1.55
C ILE A 146 -18.20 -3.33 1.57
N VAL A 147 -17.56 -3.61 2.71
CA VAL A 147 -16.11 -3.50 2.91
C VAL A 147 -15.58 -4.85 3.38
N THR A 148 -14.57 -5.38 2.69
CA THR A 148 -13.88 -6.64 3.03
C THR A 148 -12.43 -6.61 2.54
N GLY A 149 -11.62 -7.54 3.04
CA GLY A 149 -10.38 -7.94 2.36
C GLY A 149 -10.65 -9.08 1.38
N ASP A 150 -9.72 -9.32 0.45
CA ASP A 150 -9.66 -10.52 -0.38
C ASP A 150 -8.88 -11.65 0.32
N HIS A 151 -7.86 -11.29 1.11
CA HIS A 151 -7.12 -12.14 2.04
C HIS A 151 -6.39 -11.31 3.13
N GLU A 152 -5.76 -11.99 4.09
CA GLU A 152 -4.76 -11.37 4.97
C GLU A 152 -3.35 -11.61 4.41
N THR A 153 -2.43 -10.66 4.64
CA THR A 153 -1.06 -10.74 4.13
C THR A 153 -0.01 -10.45 5.20
N GLY A 154 1.01 -11.31 5.26
CA GLY A 154 2.17 -11.19 6.15
C GLY A 154 1.99 -11.85 7.52
N GLY A 155 0.75 -12.12 7.94
CA GLY A 155 0.45 -12.68 9.25
C GLY A 155 0.84 -11.71 10.36
N MET A 156 0.39 -10.47 10.24
CA MET A 156 0.70 -9.40 11.20
C MET A 156 0.07 -9.70 12.57
N THR A 157 0.81 -9.40 13.63
CA THR A 157 0.37 -9.61 15.01
C THR A 157 0.60 -8.36 15.87
N LEU A 158 -0.37 -8.05 16.73
CA LEU A 158 -0.22 -7.08 17.81
C LEU A 158 0.24 -7.84 19.07
N GLY A 159 1.55 -7.86 19.28
CA GLY A 159 2.24 -8.63 20.29
C GLY A 159 3.52 -9.23 19.73
N GLN A 160 4.64 -8.98 20.40
CA GLN A 160 5.94 -9.45 19.95
C GLN A 160 6.69 -10.14 21.10
N ALA A 161 7.44 -11.20 20.78
CA ALA A 161 8.17 -12.04 21.72
C ALA A 161 9.04 -11.28 22.75
N THR A 162 9.60 -10.12 22.39
CA THR A 162 10.47 -9.27 23.21
C THR A 162 9.73 -8.18 23.95
N THR A 163 8.47 -7.87 23.58
CA THR A 163 7.66 -6.82 24.25
C THR A 163 6.61 -7.42 25.19
N GLY A 164 6.32 -8.72 25.10
CA GLY A 164 5.36 -9.38 25.97
C GLY A 164 3.95 -8.85 25.74
N TYR A 165 3.33 -8.26 26.77
CA TYR A 165 1.99 -7.65 26.68
C TYR A 165 2.03 -6.14 26.40
N ASP A 166 3.22 -5.56 26.28
CA ASP A 166 3.40 -4.14 26.03
C ASP A 166 3.51 -3.86 24.52
N THR A 167 3.01 -2.68 24.12
CA THR A 167 3.16 -2.13 22.76
C THR A 167 3.65 -0.69 22.85
N ALA A 168 4.29 -0.23 21.79
CA ALA A 168 4.83 1.12 21.68
C ALA A 168 4.63 1.65 20.25
N PHE A 169 3.38 1.65 19.77
CA PHE A 169 3.04 2.00 18.39
C PHE A 169 3.53 3.38 17.95
N ASP A 170 3.64 4.34 18.88
CA ASP A 170 4.22 5.66 18.59
C ASP A 170 5.64 5.58 18.01
N LEU A 171 6.39 4.50 18.27
CA LEU A 171 7.71 4.30 17.68
C LEU A 171 7.66 4.15 16.16
N LEU A 172 6.58 3.59 15.59
CA LEU A 172 6.42 3.42 14.15
C LEU A 172 6.46 4.77 13.41
N SER A 173 6.02 5.85 14.05
CA SER A 173 6.08 7.21 13.49
C SER A 173 7.50 7.72 13.19
N ASN A 174 8.53 6.99 13.66
CA ASN A 174 9.91 7.28 13.29
C ASN A 174 10.27 6.81 11.88
N GLN A 175 9.51 5.88 11.30
CA GLN A 175 9.60 5.58 9.87
C GLN A 175 8.98 6.74 9.07
N LYS A 176 9.76 7.33 8.16
CA LYS A 176 9.39 8.57 7.44
C LYS A 176 8.89 8.36 6.02
N MET A 177 9.04 7.14 5.50
CA MET A 177 8.70 6.76 4.12
C MET A 177 8.48 5.25 4.06
N SER A 178 7.91 4.75 2.97
CA SER A 178 7.78 3.31 2.75
C SER A 178 9.14 2.63 2.53
N TYR A 179 9.16 1.30 2.65
CA TYR A 179 10.32 0.50 2.26
C TYR A 179 10.74 0.77 0.80
N GLU A 180 9.79 0.96 -0.13
CA GLU A 180 10.06 1.19 -1.55
C GLU A 180 10.75 2.54 -1.79
N ALA A 181 10.27 3.59 -1.13
CA ALA A 181 10.90 4.91 -1.18
C ALA A 181 12.30 4.89 -0.54
N PHE A 182 12.46 4.20 0.60
CA PHE A 182 13.77 4.09 1.26
C PHE A 182 14.78 3.27 0.43
N ASP A 183 14.34 2.24 -0.29
CA ASP A 183 15.18 1.47 -1.20
C ASP A 183 15.83 2.38 -2.26
N GLU A 184 15.06 3.29 -2.86
CA GLU A 184 15.59 4.25 -3.85
C GLU A 184 16.50 5.32 -3.20
N VAL A 185 16.20 5.79 -1.99
CA VAL A 185 17.10 6.69 -1.23
C VAL A 185 18.44 6.01 -0.95
N LEU A 186 18.40 4.77 -0.45
CA LEU A 186 19.58 3.99 -0.11
C LEU A 186 20.43 3.70 -1.35
N LYS A 187 19.80 3.25 -2.42
CA LYS A 187 20.47 2.99 -3.70
C LYS A 187 21.13 4.24 -4.26
N THR A 188 20.41 5.36 -4.32
CA THR A 188 20.93 6.65 -4.81
C THR A 188 22.13 7.10 -3.98
N TYR A 189 22.04 6.97 -2.65
CA TYR A 189 23.14 7.31 -1.74
C TYR A 189 24.39 6.46 -1.97
N LEU A 190 24.23 5.14 -2.11
CA LEU A 190 25.36 4.21 -2.31
C LEU A 190 26.01 4.38 -3.68
N GLU A 191 25.23 4.67 -4.72
CA GLU A 191 25.75 5.01 -6.05
C GLU A 191 26.59 6.30 -6.04
N ALA A 192 26.13 7.31 -5.31
CA ALA A 192 26.86 8.56 -5.14
C ALA A 192 28.09 8.42 -4.23
N ASN A 193 28.08 7.45 -3.30
CA ASN A 193 29.12 7.24 -2.29
C ASN A 193 29.63 5.79 -2.30
N PRO A 194 30.36 5.35 -3.34
CA PRO A 194 30.75 3.94 -3.51
C PRO A 194 31.74 3.42 -2.44
N ASN A 195 32.29 4.31 -1.61
CA ASN A 195 33.15 3.95 -0.47
C ASN A 195 32.52 4.31 0.88
N ALA A 196 31.21 4.58 0.92
CA ALA A 196 30.49 4.83 2.17
C ALA A 196 30.76 3.68 3.14
N SER A 197 31.14 4.02 4.36
CA SER A 197 31.23 3.05 5.44
C SER A 197 29.85 2.76 6.01
N PHE A 198 29.75 1.69 6.82
CA PHE A 198 28.54 1.44 7.62
C PHE A 198 28.12 2.67 8.43
N ASP A 199 29.08 3.37 9.02
CA ASP A 199 28.80 4.55 9.85
C ASP A 199 28.28 5.74 9.02
N ASP A 200 28.75 5.90 7.78
CA ASP A 200 28.25 6.93 6.88
C ASP A 200 26.78 6.63 6.49
N THR A 201 26.50 5.39 6.08
CA THR A 201 25.15 4.93 5.72
C THR A 201 24.18 4.95 6.90
N PHE A 202 24.66 4.71 8.13
CA PHE A 202 23.80 4.71 9.33
C PHE A 202 23.12 6.06 9.57
N SER A 203 23.64 7.15 9.02
CA SER A 203 22.97 8.46 9.09
C SER A 203 21.58 8.42 8.45
N LEU A 204 21.41 7.69 7.34
CA LEU A 204 20.09 7.49 6.70
C LEU A 204 19.15 6.69 7.59
N VAL A 205 19.68 5.71 8.32
CA VAL A 205 18.91 4.89 9.28
C VAL A 205 18.36 5.76 10.40
N THR A 206 19.21 6.63 10.96
CA THR A 206 18.79 7.58 12.00
C THR A 206 17.75 8.57 11.49
N GLU A 207 17.95 9.11 10.29
CA GLU A 207 17.05 10.10 9.69
C GLU A 207 15.67 9.54 9.35
N ASN A 208 15.62 8.32 8.78
CA ASN A 208 14.40 7.78 8.19
C ASN A 208 13.67 6.75 9.06
N PHE A 209 14.32 6.19 10.08
CA PHE A 209 13.73 5.22 11.03
C PHE A 209 13.90 5.62 12.50
N GLY A 210 14.64 6.69 12.80
CA GLY A 210 14.91 7.14 14.17
C GLY A 210 15.80 6.20 15.00
N LEU A 211 16.31 5.11 14.43
CA LEU A 211 17.10 4.11 15.14
C LEU A 211 18.52 4.64 15.43
N LEU A 212 19.01 4.38 16.64
CA LEU A 212 20.27 4.93 17.16
C LEU A 212 21.28 3.84 17.51
N LYS A 213 22.58 4.09 17.31
CA LYS A 213 23.65 3.18 17.76
C LYS A 213 23.91 3.25 19.27
N GLU A 214 23.76 4.46 19.83
CA GLU A 214 24.08 4.78 21.22
C GLU A 214 23.05 5.80 21.74
N GLY A 215 22.75 5.76 23.04
CA GLY A 215 21.80 6.66 23.68
C GLY A 215 21.55 6.27 25.13
N GLU A 216 20.56 6.90 25.77
CA GLU A 216 20.16 6.56 27.13
C GLU A 216 19.47 5.17 27.17
N ASP A 217 19.68 4.42 28.27
CA ASP A 217 19.20 3.03 28.43
C ASP A 217 17.66 2.88 28.31
N ASN A 218 16.91 3.96 28.51
CA ASN A 218 15.44 3.98 28.42
C ASN A 218 14.91 4.34 27.03
N ASN A 219 15.77 4.70 26.08
CA ASN A 219 15.36 5.04 24.72
C ASN A 219 15.24 3.74 23.88
N LEU A 220 14.00 3.33 23.62
CA LEU A 220 13.70 2.10 22.88
C LEU A 220 14.25 2.10 21.43
N LEU A 221 14.53 3.26 20.85
CA LEU A 221 15.11 3.39 19.50
C LEU A 221 16.61 3.10 19.47
N VAL A 222 17.28 3.01 20.62
CA VAL A 222 18.67 2.57 20.69
C VAL A 222 18.74 1.08 20.37
N LEU A 223 19.55 0.73 19.39
CA LEU A 223 19.79 -0.64 18.97
C LEU A 223 20.54 -1.39 20.07
N THR A 224 20.02 -2.55 20.44
CA THR A 224 20.77 -3.54 21.20
C THR A 224 21.96 -4.05 20.37
N GLU A 225 22.94 -4.67 21.03
CA GLU A 225 24.08 -5.28 20.32
C GLU A 225 23.60 -6.33 19.29
N TYR A 226 22.56 -7.10 19.64
CA TYR A 226 21.95 -8.08 18.73
C TYR A 226 21.36 -7.41 17.48
N GLU A 227 20.55 -6.36 17.65
CA GLU A 227 19.95 -5.64 16.54
C GLU A 227 21.01 -4.94 15.67
N LEU A 228 22.00 -4.30 16.29
CA LEU A 228 23.09 -3.65 15.56
C LEU A 228 23.88 -4.65 14.71
N ASN A 229 24.10 -5.87 15.21
CA ASN A 229 24.75 -6.93 14.44
C ASN A 229 23.88 -7.40 13.25
N LYS A 230 22.56 -7.46 13.40
CA LYS A 230 21.64 -7.72 12.28
C LYS A 230 21.74 -6.62 11.21
N VAL A 231 21.70 -5.35 11.61
CA VAL A 231 21.81 -4.21 10.67
C VAL A 231 23.14 -4.25 9.92
N LYS A 232 24.25 -4.55 10.60
CA LYS A 232 25.57 -4.70 9.94
C LYS A 232 25.58 -5.84 8.91
N ALA A 233 25.07 -7.01 9.28
CA ALA A 233 25.00 -8.15 8.36
C ALA A 233 24.10 -7.86 7.15
N ALA A 234 22.97 -7.20 7.37
CA ALA A 234 22.07 -6.78 6.30
C ALA A 234 22.72 -5.74 5.37
N TYR A 235 23.43 -4.75 5.92
CA TYR A 235 24.20 -3.79 5.14
C TYR A 235 25.27 -4.45 4.27
N GLU A 236 26.03 -5.43 4.81
CA GLU A 236 26.99 -6.19 4.01
C GLU A 236 26.33 -6.98 2.87
N GLU A 237 25.09 -7.42 3.06
CA GLU A 237 24.29 -8.07 2.03
C GLU A 237 23.81 -7.08 0.96
N THR A 238 23.33 -5.90 1.37
CA THR A 238 22.94 -4.78 0.50
C THR A 238 24.04 -4.38 -0.48
N LEU A 239 25.30 -4.30 -0.01
CA LEU A 239 26.45 -3.91 -0.82
C LEU A 239 26.81 -4.91 -1.93
N LYS A 240 26.30 -6.15 -1.86
CA LYS A 240 26.53 -7.13 -2.92
C LYS A 240 25.63 -6.81 -4.12
N PRO A 241 26.12 -7.03 -5.35
CA PRO A 241 25.25 -7.07 -6.54
C PRO A 241 24.07 -8.01 -6.30
N ALA A 242 22.88 -7.63 -6.76
CA ALA A 242 21.64 -8.36 -6.48
C ALA A 242 21.73 -9.87 -6.81
N GLU A 243 22.41 -10.22 -7.91
CA GLU A 243 22.62 -11.61 -8.35
C GLU A 243 23.58 -12.42 -7.47
N LYS A 244 24.32 -11.75 -6.57
CA LYS A 244 25.26 -12.36 -5.63
C LYS A 244 24.75 -12.36 -4.19
N ARG A 245 23.56 -11.83 -3.95
CA ARG A 245 22.98 -11.82 -2.62
C ARG A 245 22.63 -13.24 -2.16
N ALA A 246 22.59 -13.45 -0.86
CA ALA A 246 22.22 -14.70 -0.22
C ALA A 246 20.82 -15.13 -0.70
N THR A 247 20.68 -16.42 -0.98
CA THR A 247 19.43 -17.03 -1.43
C THR A 247 19.18 -18.32 -0.64
N GLY A 248 17.98 -18.88 -0.77
CA GLY A 248 17.57 -20.07 -0.03
C GLY A 248 16.83 -19.73 1.26
N GLU A 249 16.49 -20.77 2.02
CA GLU A 249 15.54 -20.68 3.14
C GLU A 249 15.92 -19.65 4.20
N GLU A 250 17.19 -19.61 4.64
CA GLU A 250 17.66 -18.64 5.63
C GLU A 250 17.54 -17.19 5.13
N ALA A 251 17.93 -16.92 3.88
CA ALA A 251 17.81 -15.59 3.29
C ALA A 251 16.35 -15.19 3.11
N THR A 252 15.48 -16.14 2.73
CA THR A 252 14.04 -15.90 2.65
C THR A 252 13.43 -15.58 4.01
N ILE A 253 13.84 -16.28 5.08
CA ILE A 253 13.38 -15.99 6.45
C ILE A 253 13.83 -14.60 6.91
N LEU A 254 15.06 -14.20 6.55
CA LEU A 254 15.63 -12.92 6.97
C LEU A 254 15.08 -11.73 6.18
N TYR A 255 14.91 -11.89 4.86
CA TYR A 255 14.72 -10.76 3.96
C TYR A 255 13.51 -10.89 3.03
N GLY A 256 12.91 -12.07 2.86
CA GLY A 256 11.72 -12.24 2.02
C GLY A 256 11.90 -11.97 0.53
N GLY A 257 13.14 -11.74 0.07
CA GLY A 257 13.44 -11.26 -1.29
C GLY A 257 13.49 -9.74 -1.44
N TYR A 258 13.25 -8.99 -0.36
CA TYR A 258 13.36 -7.53 -0.30
C TYR A 258 14.81 -7.08 -0.10
N GLU A 259 15.03 -5.76 -0.19
CA GLU A 259 16.32 -5.13 0.11
C GLU A 259 16.75 -5.44 1.56
N PRO A 260 17.87 -6.18 1.77
CA PRO A 260 18.25 -6.69 3.08
C PRO A 260 18.30 -5.64 4.20
N LEU A 261 18.92 -4.48 3.96
CA LEU A 261 19.02 -3.43 4.97
C LEU A 261 17.64 -2.88 5.32
N THR A 262 16.87 -2.46 4.33
CA THR A 262 15.54 -1.86 4.52
C THR A 262 14.62 -2.76 5.33
N VAL A 263 14.40 -4.00 4.88
CA VAL A 263 13.49 -4.93 5.57
C VAL A 263 13.97 -5.25 6.99
N THR A 264 15.29 -5.29 7.22
CA THR A 264 15.84 -5.48 8.57
C THR A 264 15.52 -4.30 9.48
N LEU A 265 15.61 -3.06 8.99
CA LEU A 265 15.29 -1.86 9.75
C LEU A 265 13.80 -1.80 10.07
N THR A 266 12.95 -2.05 9.07
CA THR A 266 11.50 -2.16 9.23
C THR A 266 11.13 -3.19 10.29
N HIS A 267 11.71 -4.40 10.22
CA HIS A 267 11.47 -5.44 11.23
C HIS A 267 11.91 -5.03 12.63
N ILE A 268 13.07 -4.38 12.77
CA ILE A 268 13.54 -3.92 14.07
C ILE A 268 12.57 -2.90 14.66
N LEU A 269 12.13 -1.93 13.86
CA LEU A 269 11.18 -0.92 14.31
C LEU A 269 9.81 -1.54 14.68
N ASN A 270 9.29 -2.44 13.85
CA ASN A 270 8.08 -3.20 14.14
C ASN A 270 8.19 -3.94 15.47
N ASN A 271 9.29 -4.67 15.66
CA ASN A 271 9.49 -5.47 16.87
C ASN A 271 9.56 -4.59 18.12
N LYS A 272 10.24 -3.45 18.04
CA LYS A 272 10.29 -2.45 19.12
C LYS A 272 8.91 -1.86 19.43
N ALA A 273 8.07 -1.67 18.41
CA ALA A 273 6.69 -1.21 18.55
C ALA A 273 5.73 -2.28 19.09
N GLY A 274 6.17 -3.54 19.20
CA GLY A 274 5.33 -4.67 19.61
C GLY A 274 4.54 -5.31 18.46
N ILE A 275 5.01 -5.18 17.22
CA ILE A 275 4.43 -5.80 16.03
C ILE A 275 5.32 -6.96 15.56
N GLY A 276 4.70 -8.11 15.31
CA GLY A 276 5.35 -9.29 14.73
C GLY A 276 4.75 -9.69 13.40
N TRP A 277 5.54 -10.39 12.58
CA TRP A 277 5.14 -10.94 11.28
C TRP A 277 5.54 -12.42 11.21
N THR A 278 4.78 -13.21 10.44
CA THR A 278 5.01 -14.66 10.34
C THR A 278 5.30 -15.14 8.92
N SER A 279 5.01 -14.33 7.91
CA SER A 279 5.15 -14.66 6.50
C SER A 279 5.55 -13.41 5.70
N TYR A 280 5.96 -13.60 4.45
CA TYR A 280 6.04 -12.57 3.41
C TYR A 280 4.99 -12.86 2.33
N SER A 281 3.89 -13.52 2.70
CA SER A 281 2.86 -14.04 1.79
C SER A 281 1.51 -14.03 2.48
N HIS A 282 0.46 -14.32 1.73
CA HIS A 282 -0.90 -14.36 2.25
C HIS A 282 -1.05 -15.44 3.33
N THR A 283 -1.99 -15.24 4.25
CA THR A 283 -2.40 -16.25 5.23
C THR A 283 -3.85 -16.67 5.03
N GLY A 284 -4.22 -17.80 5.62
CA GLY A 284 -5.58 -18.34 5.56
C GLY A 284 -6.52 -17.77 6.63
N LEU A 285 -6.24 -16.57 7.16
CA LEU A 285 -7.14 -15.93 8.11
C LEU A 285 -8.46 -15.54 7.44
N PRO A 286 -9.63 -15.82 8.05
CA PRO A 286 -10.88 -15.27 7.59
C PRO A 286 -10.84 -13.74 7.63
N VAL A 287 -11.22 -13.11 6.53
CA VAL A 287 -11.36 -11.65 6.43
C VAL A 287 -12.73 -11.21 6.93
N PRO A 288 -12.83 -10.08 7.65
CA PRO A 288 -14.11 -9.54 8.05
C PRO A 288 -14.86 -8.96 6.85
N VAL A 289 -16.18 -9.11 6.85
CA VAL A 289 -17.07 -8.39 5.95
C VAL A 289 -17.91 -7.43 6.77
N TYR A 290 -17.87 -6.16 6.41
CA TYR A 290 -18.71 -5.11 6.97
C TYR A 290 -19.71 -4.67 5.91
N ALA A 291 -20.98 -4.56 6.27
CA ALA A 291 -22.02 -4.08 5.37
C ALA A 291 -22.92 -3.07 6.07
N ILE A 292 -23.36 -2.05 5.34
CA ILE A 292 -24.34 -1.05 5.79
C ILE A 292 -25.27 -0.65 4.65
N GLY A 293 -26.54 -0.37 5.00
CA GLY A 293 -27.54 0.10 4.06
C GLY A 293 -28.46 -0.98 3.53
N ALA A 294 -28.95 -0.80 2.31
CA ALA A 294 -30.00 -1.64 1.72
C ALA A 294 -29.56 -3.11 1.58
N GLY A 295 -30.22 -4.03 2.30
CA GLY A 295 -29.91 -5.46 2.23
C GLY A 295 -28.65 -5.89 2.99
N ALA A 296 -28.06 -5.01 3.81
CA ALA A 296 -26.86 -5.30 4.58
C ALA A 296 -27.02 -6.50 5.54
N GLU A 297 -28.25 -6.83 5.94
CA GLU A 297 -28.55 -7.97 6.80
C GLU A 297 -28.19 -9.33 6.19
N GLU A 298 -28.11 -9.42 4.85
CA GLU A 298 -27.75 -10.65 4.12
C GLU A 298 -26.26 -11.01 4.31
N PHE A 299 -25.42 -10.05 4.68
CA PHE A 299 -23.98 -10.23 4.90
C PHE A 299 -23.63 -10.63 6.34
N ASN A 300 -24.63 -10.99 7.15
CA ASN A 300 -24.39 -11.51 8.49
C ASN A 300 -24.03 -13.00 8.45
N GLY A 301 -22.83 -13.35 8.93
CA GLY A 301 -22.48 -14.73 9.24
C GLY A 301 -21.06 -15.11 8.84
N PHE A 302 -20.90 -16.39 8.49
CA PHE A 302 -19.64 -16.95 8.02
C PHE A 302 -19.90 -17.72 6.72
N TYR A 303 -19.24 -17.30 5.65
CA TYR A 303 -19.48 -17.80 4.30
C TYR A 303 -18.19 -17.77 3.48
N ASP A 304 -18.21 -18.45 2.34
CA ASP A 304 -17.15 -18.43 1.35
C ASP A 304 -17.25 -17.17 0.48
N ASN A 305 -16.15 -16.72 -0.14
CA ASN A 305 -16.19 -15.52 -0.98
C ASN A 305 -17.07 -15.69 -2.23
N ASN A 306 -17.38 -16.93 -2.64
CA ASN A 306 -18.36 -17.20 -3.70
C ASN A 306 -19.80 -16.77 -3.36
N PHE A 307 -20.06 -16.40 -2.09
CA PHE A 307 -21.30 -15.78 -1.66
C PHE A 307 -21.59 -14.49 -2.43
N PHE A 308 -20.57 -13.64 -2.65
CA PHE A 308 -20.70 -12.36 -3.36
C PHE A 308 -21.09 -12.51 -4.84
N LEU A 309 -20.95 -13.70 -5.44
CA LEU A 309 -21.41 -13.96 -6.81
C LEU A 309 -22.90 -14.28 -6.89
N GLN A 310 -23.55 -14.53 -5.76
CA GLN A 310 -24.93 -15.02 -5.67
C GLN A 310 -25.90 -13.97 -5.11
N THR A 311 -25.37 -12.92 -4.47
CA THR A 311 -26.07 -11.75 -3.93
C THR A 311 -26.00 -10.60 -4.92
#